data_AF-A0A936NQG0-F1
#
_entry.id   AF-A0A936NQG0-F1
#
_cell.length_a   1.000
_cell.length_b   1.000
_cell.length_c   1.000
_cell.angle_alpha   90.00
_cell.angle_beta   90.00
_cell.angle_gamma   90.00
#
_symmetry.space_group_name_H-M   'P 1'
#
loop_
_entity.id
_entity.type
_entity.pdbx_description
1 polymer ?
#
loop_
_entity_poly.entity_id
_entity_poly.type
_entity_poly.pdbx_seq_one_letter_code
_entity_poly.pdbx_strand_id
1 'polypeptide(L)'
;MRKLIRIALICCLIAGFVKGGGALAQSRESVGPSKATAPAAPGATDDLFKLLPASDLIATVDVGRAFNELLPQLANLSVGGVDKLAAQIRDFTTQTGIDPSKVQNLVIGLNLSGMQANGAIIVSGLEMDPAGVEKAMGLLKTEFKTSDYNGIRIYNMVSQVKAPSAGPLSVKTDETALAMIGGQKLVFGDLSAVKNVIDINAGAARGGITDAMLGSLNETDPSRLLRFALNIPEGLRPGGEQPGRPLQGRLDHQDDPWNVRRGRRSQPLARYHYSNGFGLRSD
;
A
#
# COMPACT_ATOMS: atom_id res chain seq x y z
N MET A 1 25.97 2.22 0.48
CA MET A 1 25.16 0.98 0.59
C MET A 1 24.60 0.69 1.99
N ARG A 2 25.32 0.93 3.10
CA ARG A 2 24.81 0.64 4.47
C ARG A 2 23.55 1.44 4.90
N LYS A 3 23.26 2.59 4.28
CA LYS A 3 22.09 3.43 4.60
C LYS A 3 20.78 2.91 3.95
N LEU A 4 20.87 2.41 2.71
CA LEU A 4 19.74 1.77 2.01
C LEU A 4 19.34 0.44 2.63
N ILE A 5 20.31 -0.34 3.14
CA ILE A 5 20.02 -1.57 3.89
C ILE A 5 19.32 -1.25 5.21
N ARG A 6 19.63 -0.14 5.90
CA ARG A 6 18.95 0.25 7.15
C ARG A 6 17.54 0.78 6.92
N ILE A 7 17.33 1.56 5.86
CA ILE A 7 15.98 2.00 5.44
C ILE A 7 15.16 0.80 4.99
N ALA A 8 15.74 -0.09 4.18
CA ALA A 8 15.10 -1.34 3.81
C ALA A 8 14.87 -2.23 5.04
N LEU A 9 15.74 -2.26 6.05
CA LEU A 9 15.57 -3.11 7.24
C LEU A 9 14.56 -2.55 8.24
N ILE A 10 14.38 -1.23 8.31
CA ILE A 10 13.33 -0.58 9.12
C ILE A 10 11.98 -0.62 8.37
N CYS A 11 11.97 -0.39 7.06
CA CYS A 11 10.80 -0.67 6.22
C CYS A 11 10.53 -2.18 6.09
N CYS A 12 11.50 -3.08 6.28
CA CYS A 12 11.28 -4.54 6.33
C CYS A 12 10.84 -4.99 7.72
N LEU A 13 11.32 -4.35 8.79
CA LEU A 13 10.81 -4.56 10.15
C LEU A 13 9.36 -4.08 10.28
N ILE A 14 9.00 -3.02 9.56
CA ILE A 14 7.64 -2.48 9.55
C ILE A 14 6.80 -3.07 8.41
N ALA A 15 7.34 -3.53 7.27
CA ALA A 15 6.53 -3.95 6.10
C ALA A 15 7.10 -5.12 5.27
N GLY A 16 8.14 -5.85 5.71
CA GLY A 16 8.84 -6.76 4.78
C GLY A 16 9.65 -7.89 5.41
N PHE A 17 8.98 -8.90 5.94
CA PHE A 17 9.46 -10.29 5.84
C PHE A 17 8.92 -10.94 4.57
N VAL A 18 9.22 -10.40 3.38
CA VAL A 18 9.06 -11.13 2.12
C VAL A 18 10.20 -10.76 1.17
N LYS A 19 11.41 -11.25 1.45
CA LYS A 19 12.36 -11.70 0.42
C LYS A 19 13.25 -12.79 1.01
N GLY A 20 13.05 -14.02 0.55
CA GLY A 20 13.95 -15.15 0.78
C GLY A 20 13.30 -16.31 1.50
N GLY A 21 12.59 -17.16 0.75
CA GLY A 21 12.09 -18.44 1.23
C GLY A 21 11.81 -19.33 0.04
N GLY A 22 12.85 -20.01 -0.44
CA GLY A 22 12.70 -21.10 -1.39
C GLY A 22 11.73 -22.15 -0.85
N ALA A 23 11.13 -22.90 -1.77
CA ALA A 23 10.25 -24.01 -1.48
C ALA A 23 10.86 -24.94 -0.41
N LEU A 24 10.28 -24.92 0.79
CA LEU A 24 10.48 -26.01 1.76
C LEU A 24 9.34 -26.98 1.56
N ALA A 25 9.71 -28.11 0.96
CA ALA A 25 8.90 -29.30 0.87
C ALA A 25 8.42 -29.74 2.27
N GLN A 26 7.18 -30.22 2.31
CA GLN A 26 6.56 -30.84 3.47
C GLN A 26 7.43 -32.00 3.99
N SER A 27 7.86 -31.90 5.24
CA SER A 27 7.94 -33.07 6.13
C SER A 27 7.02 -32.82 7.31
N ARG A 28 5.92 -33.57 7.33
CA ARG A 28 5.05 -33.69 8.49
C ARG A 28 5.77 -34.60 9.48
N GLU A 29 6.19 -34.04 10.61
CA GLU A 29 6.45 -34.83 11.80
C GLU A 29 5.62 -34.25 12.95
N SER A 30 4.76 -35.11 13.48
CA SER A 30 3.78 -34.85 14.52
C SER A 30 4.50 -34.72 15.87
N VAL A 31 4.56 -33.52 16.44
CA VAL A 31 4.95 -33.29 17.84
C VAL A 31 3.72 -32.81 18.62
N GLY A 32 3.51 -33.46 19.78
CA GLY A 32 2.32 -33.38 20.63
C GLY A 32 2.01 -32.00 21.25
N PRO A 33 0.98 -31.95 22.13
CA PRO A 33 0.18 -30.76 22.38
C PRO A 33 0.97 -29.69 23.13
N SER A 34 1.44 -28.67 22.41
CA SER A 34 1.82 -27.40 23.03
C SER A 34 0.59 -26.74 23.61
N LYS A 35 0.70 -26.38 24.88
CA LYS A 35 -0.31 -25.68 25.68
C LYS A 35 -0.83 -24.48 24.90
N ALA A 36 -2.12 -24.52 24.54
CA ALA A 36 -2.79 -23.52 23.74
C ALA A 36 -2.67 -22.13 24.41
N THR A 37 -1.82 -21.27 23.86
CA THR A 37 -1.97 -19.83 24.03
C THR A 37 -3.28 -19.45 23.34
N ALA A 38 -4.18 -18.81 24.09
CA ALA A 38 -5.51 -18.44 23.59
C ALA A 38 -5.39 -17.71 22.23
N PRO A 39 -6.23 -18.04 21.24
CA PRO A 39 -6.22 -17.37 19.95
C PRO A 39 -6.42 -15.87 20.14
N ALA A 40 -5.58 -15.07 19.49
CA ALA A 40 -5.76 -13.62 19.40
C ALA A 40 -7.20 -13.35 18.91
N ALA A 41 -7.92 -12.51 19.65
CA ALA A 41 -9.32 -12.24 19.40
C ALA A 41 -9.52 -11.75 17.95
N PRO A 42 -10.34 -12.43 17.12
CA PRO A 42 -10.53 -12.13 15.70
C PRO A 42 -10.99 -10.68 15.40
N GLY A 43 -11.58 -9.98 16.38
CA GLY A 43 -12.23 -8.68 16.16
C GLY A 43 -11.28 -7.50 15.89
N ALA A 44 -10.05 -7.53 16.38
CA ALA A 44 -9.16 -6.36 16.27
C ALA A 44 -8.64 -6.12 14.83
N THR A 45 -8.43 -7.20 14.07
CA THR A 45 -7.91 -7.12 12.70
C THR A 45 -9.02 -6.77 11.70
N ASP A 46 -10.24 -7.28 11.90
CA ASP A 46 -11.41 -6.95 11.08
C ASP A 46 -11.71 -5.44 11.06
N ASP A 47 -11.49 -4.77 12.18
CA ASP A 47 -11.65 -3.31 12.27
C ASP A 47 -10.57 -2.54 11.52
N LEU A 48 -9.36 -3.10 11.33
CA LEU A 48 -8.31 -2.48 10.52
C LEU A 48 -8.63 -2.58 9.03
N PHE A 49 -9.22 -3.68 8.59
CA PHE A 49 -9.66 -3.83 7.20
C PHE A 49 -10.73 -2.82 6.81
N LYS A 50 -11.67 -2.52 7.72
CA LYS A 50 -12.70 -1.49 7.49
C LYS A 50 -12.13 -0.10 7.28
N LEU A 51 -10.91 0.16 7.77
CA LEU A 51 -10.22 1.44 7.60
C LEU A 51 -9.47 1.56 6.27
N LEU A 52 -9.30 0.46 5.54
CA LEU A 52 -8.58 0.51 4.27
C LEU A 52 -9.42 1.18 3.18
N PRO A 53 -8.76 1.93 2.28
CA PRO A 53 -9.39 2.43 1.08
C PRO A 53 -9.72 1.28 0.12
N ALA A 54 -10.42 1.60 -0.98
CA ALA A 54 -10.67 0.65 -2.05
C ALA A 54 -9.36 0.03 -2.53
N SER A 55 -9.26 -1.29 -2.42
CA SER A 55 -8.03 -2.05 -2.65
C SER A 55 -8.34 -3.24 -3.56
N ASP A 56 -7.41 -3.59 -4.43
CA ASP A 56 -7.44 -4.81 -5.24
C ASP A 56 -6.62 -5.93 -4.59
N LEU A 57 -5.64 -5.58 -3.77
CA LEU A 57 -4.87 -6.52 -2.94
C LEU A 57 -5.03 -6.10 -1.49
N ILE A 58 -5.40 -7.05 -0.64
CA ILE A 58 -5.34 -6.89 0.82
C ILE A 58 -4.47 -7.97 1.43
N ALA A 59 -3.70 -7.61 2.45
CA ALA A 59 -2.91 -8.56 3.22
C ALA A 59 -2.91 -8.21 4.70
N THR A 60 -2.75 -9.20 5.55
CA THR A 60 -2.52 -9.01 6.98
C THR A 60 -1.37 -9.86 7.45
N VAL A 61 -0.61 -9.29 8.38
CA VAL A 61 0.47 -9.95 9.10
C VAL A 61 0.20 -9.84 10.59
N ASP A 62 0.15 -10.98 11.27
CA ASP A 62 0.17 -11.02 12.73
C ASP A 62 1.62 -10.86 13.18
N VAL A 63 2.02 -9.61 13.39
CA VAL A 63 3.40 -9.24 13.73
C VAL A 63 3.75 -9.74 15.13
N GLY A 64 2.81 -9.67 16.07
CA GLY A 64 3.03 -10.15 17.43
C GLY A 64 3.37 -11.64 17.45
N ARG A 65 2.60 -12.47 16.74
CA ARG A 65 2.90 -13.90 16.60
C ARG A 65 4.13 -14.16 15.75
N ALA A 66 4.33 -13.42 14.65
CA ALA A 66 5.52 -13.59 13.83
C ALA A 66 6.79 -13.34 14.65
N PHE A 67 6.80 -12.32 15.50
CA PHE A 67 7.94 -12.01 16.35
C PHE A 67 8.14 -13.08 17.45
N ASN A 68 7.05 -13.50 18.11
CA ASN A 68 7.11 -14.48 19.21
C ASN A 68 7.40 -15.92 18.75
N GLU A 69 6.91 -16.32 17.58
CA GLU A 69 7.09 -17.67 17.05
C GLU A 69 8.36 -17.79 16.20
N LEU A 70 8.66 -16.80 15.35
CA LEU A 70 9.79 -16.87 14.43
C LEU A 70 11.11 -16.50 15.09
N LEU A 71 11.16 -15.52 16.00
CA LEU A 71 12.46 -15.15 16.60
C LEU A 71 13.13 -16.31 17.36
N PRO A 72 12.42 -17.09 18.21
CA PRO A 72 13.04 -18.22 18.87
C PRO A 72 13.48 -19.30 17.88
N GLN A 73 12.70 -19.55 16.82
CA GLN A 73 13.06 -20.51 15.78
C GLN A 73 14.31 -20.06 15.00
N LEU A 74 14.40 -18.77 14.66
CA LEU A 74 15.57 -18.19 13.99
C LEU A 74 16.80 -18.20 14.90
N ALA A 75 16.63 -17.94 16.20
CA ALA A 75 17.71 -18.02 17.19
C ALA A 75 18.27 -19.45 17.28
N ASN A 76 17.39 -20.46 17.21
CA ASN A 76 17.78 -21.87 17.23
C ASN A 76 18.50 -22.32 15.95
N LEU A 77 18.29 -21.64 14.82
CA LEU A 77 18.89 -21.98 13.53
C LEU A 77 20.34 -21.49 13.37
N SER A 78 20.95 -20.89 14.40
CA SER A 78 22.31 -20.32 14.40
C SER A 78 22.63 -19.48 13.15
N VAL A 79 21.62 -18.85 12.54
CA VAL A 79 21.83 -17.95 11.40
C VAL A 79 22.42 -16.68 12.00
N GLY A 80 23.74 -16.54 11.89
CA GLY A 80 24.50 -15.45 12.49
C GLY A 80 23.91 -14.09 12.11
N GLY A 81 23.18 -13.47 13.04
CA GLY A 81 22.45 -12.23 12.76
C GLY A 81 21.27 -11.94 13.66
N VAL A 82 20.68 -12.94 14.33
CA VAL A 82 19.53 -12.74 15.22
C VAL A 82 19.87 -11.83 16.41
N ASP A 83 21.04 -12.02 17.03
CA ASP A 83 21.49 -11.13 18.11
C ASP A 83 21.69 -9.69 17.63
N LYS A 84 22.16 -9.52 16.38
CA LYS A 84 22.33 -8.19 15.77
C LYS A 84 20.98 -7.54 15.49
N LEU A 85 19.99 -8.32 15.05
CA LEU A 85 18.62 -7.84 14.86
C LEU A 85 18.01 -7.41 16.19
N ALA A 86 18.12 -8.25 17.22
CA ALA A 86 17.64 -7.93 18.56
C ALA A 86 18.33 -6.66 19.13
N ALA A 87 19.64 -6.53 18.93
CA ALA A 87 20.38 -5.32 19.30
C ALA A 87 19.89 -4.08 18.51
N GLN A 88 19.69 -4.20 17.20
CA GLN A 88 19.16 -3.11 16.38
C GLN A 88 17.76 -2.66 16.80
N ILE A 89 16.91 -3.59 17.19
CA ILE A 89 15.56 -3.28 17.69
C ILE A 89 15.67 -2.54 19.02
N ARG A 90 16.52 -3.00 19.95
CA ARG A 90 16.77 -2.30 21.22
C ARG A 90 17.37 -0.91 21.00
N ASP A 91 18.33 -0.78 20.09
CA ASP A 91 18.96 0.50 19.75
C ASP A 91 17.93 1.47 19.16
N PHE A 92 17.08 0.97 18.25
CA PHE A 92 16.00 1.74 17.67
C PHE A 92 15.01 2.21 18.75
N THR A 93 14.57 1.32 19.64
CA THR A 93 13.68 1.66 20.76
C THR A 93 14.31 2.65 21.72
N THR A 94 15.60 2.51 22.01
CA THR A 94 16.33 3.45 22.89
C THR A 94 16.42 4.84 22.27
N GLN A 95 16.67 4.91 20.95
CA GLN A 95 16.85 6.20 20.26
C GLN A 95 15.54 6.90 19.93
N THR A 96 14.50 6.14 19.58
CA THR A 96 13.21 6.69 19.11
C THR A 96 12.14 6.70 20.19
N GLY A 97 12.23 5.81 21.19
CA GLY A 97 11.14 5.51 22.12
C GLY A 97 10.09 4.54 21.55
N ILE A 98 10.22 4.11 20.29
CA ILE A 98 9.27 3.24 19.60
C ILE A 98 9.66 1.79 19.85
N ASP A 99 8.77 0.99 20.42
CA ASP A 99 8.97 -0.45 20.67
C ASP A 99 8.25 -1.28 19.59
N PRO A 100 8.96 -1.83 18.60
CA PRO A 100 8.36 -2.65 17.54
C PRO A 100 7.72 -3.94 18.07
N SER A 101 8.11 -4.41 19.26
CA SER A 101 7.51 -5.61 19.87
C SER A 101 6.07 -5.39 20.32
N LYS A 102 5.61 -4.14 20.39
CA LYS A 102 4.22 -3.79 20.70
C LYS A 102 3.30 -3.87 19.49
N VAL A 103 3.87 -3.96 18.28
CA VAL A 103 3.07 -4.10 17.06
C VAL A 103 2.32 -5.43 17.09
N GLN A 104 1.00 -5.36 17.01
CA GLN A 104 0.13 -6.52 17.06
C GLN A 104 -0.15 -7.03 15.65
N ASN A 105 -0.79 -6.18 14.84
CA ASN A 105 -1.19 -6.51 13.49
C ASN A 105 -0.76 -5.43 12.52
N LEU A 106 -0.43 -5.87 11.32
CA LEU A 106 -0.20 -5.03 10.16
C LEU A 106 -1.17 -5.43 9.06
N VAL A 107 -1.85 -4.45 8.49
CA VAL A 107 -2.78 -4.64 7.38
C VAL A 107 -2.34 -3.77 6.20
N ILE A 108 -2.30 -4.35 5.02
CA ILE A 108 -1.90 -3.72 3.76
C ILE A 108 -3.12 -3.70 2.84
N GLY A 109 -3.43 -2.55 2.26
CA GLY A 109 -4.40 -2.41 1.18
C GLY A 109 -3.79 -1.67 0.01
N LEU A 110 -3.73 -2.31 -1.16
CA LEU A 110 -3.19 -1.74 -2.40
C LEU A 110 -4.26 -1.77 -3.49
N ASN A 111 -4.45 -0.64 -4.16
CA ASN A 111 -5.16 -0.52 -5.42
C ASN A 111 -4.19 -0.69 -6.59
N LEU A 112 -4.56 -1.51 -7.57
CA LEU A 112 -3.76 -1.83 -8.75
C LEU A 112 -4.34 -1.11 -9.96
N SER A 113 -3.67 -0.03 -10.38
CA SER A 113 -4.03 0.74 -11.57
C SER A 113 -2.99 0.51 -12.66
N GLY A 114 -3.17 -0.55 -13.44
CA GLY A 114 -2.20 -1.00 -14.44
C GLY A 114 -0.90 -1.46 -13.78
N MET A 115 0.22 -0.82 -14.12
CA MET A 115 1.56 -1.14 -13.58
C MET A 115 1.91 -0.36 -12.30
N GLN A 116 0.98 0.47 -11.81
CA GLN A 116 1.14 1.26 -10.60
C GLN A 116 0.30 0.66 -9.48
N ALA A 117 0.89 0.58 -8.28
CA ALA A 117 0.19 0.22 -7.06
C ALA A 117 0.20 1.44 -6.14
N ASN A 118 -0.97 1.85 -5.66
CA ASN A 118 -1.13 2.88 -4.65
C ASN A 118 -1.88 2.28 -3.45
N GLY A 119 -1.59 2.69 -2.23
CA GLY A 119 -2.27 2.12 -1.08
C GLY A 119 -1.80 2.62 0.27
N ALA A 120 -2.29 1.94 1.30
CA ALA A 120 -1.96 2.23 2.69
C ALA A 120 -1.63 0.94 3.44
N ILE A 121 -0.70 1.07 4.38
CA ILE A 121 -0.33 0.10 5.38
C ILE A 121 -0.79 0.68 6.72
N ILE A 122 -1.57 -0.08 7.46
CA ILE A 122 -2.03 0.26 8.81
C ILE A 122 -1.36 -0.70 9.79
N VAL A 123 -0.62 -0.14 10.73
CA VAL A 123 0.06 -0.86 11.80
C VAL A 123 -0.66 -0.56 13.10
N SER A 124 -0.97 -1.59 13.88
CA SER A 124 -1.73 -1.47 15.13
C SER A 124 -0.92 -1.92 16.35
N GLY A 125 -1.25 -1.37 17.52
CA GLY A 125 -0.57 -1.66 18.77
C GLY A 125 0.71 -0.84 18.98
N LEU A 126 0.97 0.11 18.09
CA LEU A 126 2.11 1.00 18.19
C LEU A 126 1.66 2.36 18.71
N GLU A 127 2.09 2.70 19.91
CA GLU A 127 1.93 4.04 20.47
C GLU A 127 3.15 4.87 20.09
N MET A 128 2.91 5.98 19.40
CA MET A 128 3.96 6.93 19.03
C MET A 128 3.50 8.34 19.32
N ASP A 129 4.30 9.08 20.06
CA ASP A 129 4.15 10.51 20.17
C ASP A 129 4.79 11.22 18.96
N PRO A 130 4.41 12.48 18.67
CA PRO A 130 5.01 13.24 17.59
C PRO A 130 6.54 13.32 17.67
N ALA A 131 7.10 13.38 18.88
CA ALA A 131 8.55 13.45 19.09
C ALA A 131 9.25 12.15 18.70
N GLY A 132 8.66 10.98 18.97
CA GLY A 132 9.16 9.68 18.56
C GLY A 132 9.16 9.51 17.04
N VAL A 133 8.11 9.99 16.35
CA VAL A 133 8.07 10.04 14.87
C VAL A 133 9.24 10.88 14.34
N GLU A 134 9.41 12.10 14.84
CA GLU A 134 10.46 13.03 14.38
C GLU A 134 11.86 12.48 14.64
N LYS A 135 12.09 11.85 15.79
CA LYS A 135 13.34 11.14 16.10
C LYS A 135 13.59 10.00 15.12
N ALA A 136 12.58 9.17 14.86
CA ALA A 136 12.69 8.07 13.89
C ALA A 136 13.04 8.59 12.49
N MET A 137 12.38 9.66 12.03
CA MET A 137 12.68 10.30 10.74
C MET A 137 14.10 10.89 10.72
N GLY A 138 14.54 11.52 11.82
CA GLY A 138 15.89 12.04 11.98
C GLY A 138 16.97 10.95 11.92
N LEU A 139 16.75 9.80 12.55
CA LEU A 139 17.64 8.64 12.47
C LEU A 139 17.74 8.07 11.05
N LEU A 140 16.61 8.05 10.35
CA LEU A 140 16.52 7.62 8.95
C LEU A 140 17.13 8.64 7.97
N LYS A 141 17.38 9.87 8.44
CA LYS A 141 17.82 11.01 7.61
C LYS A 141 16.85 11.29 6.47
N THR A 142 15.57 11.08 6.72
CA THR A 142 14.49 11.33 5.78
C THR A 142 14.04 12.78 5.94
N GLU A 143 14.04 13.54 4.85
CA GLU A 143 13.41 14.86 4.86
C GLU A 143 11.90 14.71 4.83
N PHE A 144 11.21 15.52 5.63
CA PHE A 144 9.76 15.50 5.69
C PHE A 144 9.19 16.90 5.84
N LYS A 145 7.95 17.06 5.38
CA LYS A 145 7.11 18.23 5.63
C LYS A 145 5.91 17.79 6.44
N THR A 146 5.56 18.55 7.46
CA THR A 146 4.33 18.33 8.20
C THR A 146 3.17 19.06 7.52
N SER A 147 2.01 18.43 7.49
CA SER A 147 0.74 19.06 7.12
C SER A 147 -0.33 18.61 8.10
N ASP A 148 -1.34 19.45 8.33
CA ASP A 148 -2.54 19.05 9.07
C ASP A 148 -3.62 18.57 8.10
N TYR A 149 -4.35 17.54 8.50
CA TYR A 149 -5.54 17.08 7.80
C TYR A 149 -6.56 16.55 8.81
N ASN A 150 -7.72 17.20 8.90
CA ASN A 150 -8.76 16.89 9.88
C ASN A 150 -8.24 16.87 11.34
N GLY A 151 -7.31 17.77 11.69
CA GLY A 151 -6.69 17.81 13.02
C GLY A 151 -5.70 16.67 13.29
N ILE A 152 -5.39 15.86 12.27
CA ILE A 152 -4.36 14.83 12.32
C ILE A 152 -3.12 15.34 11.58
N ARG A 153 -1.97 15.27 12.26
CA ARG A 153 -0.68 15.60 11.68
C ARG A 153 -0.22 14.49 10.73
N ILE A 154 0.00 14.85 9.47
CA ILE A 154 0.60 14.01 8.43
C ILE A 154 2.05 14.44 8.24
N TYR A 155 2.95 13.47 8.21
CA TYR A 155 4.36 13.62 7.87
C TYR A 155 4.57 13.17 6.42
N ASN A 156 4.69 14.13 5.51
CA ASN A 156 4.94 13.90 4.09
C ASN A 156 6.45 13.75 3.87
N MET A 157 6.87 12.54 3.55
CA MET A 157 8.27 12.25 3.27
C MET A 157 8.63 12.73 1.87
N VAL A 158 9.70 13.52 1.77
CA VAL A 158 10.21 14.01 0.50
C VAL A 158 11.28 13.04 0.03
N SER A 159 10.96 12.19 -0.95
CA SER A 159 11.98 11.35 -1.57
C SER A 159 12.89 12.22 -2.44
N GLN A 160 14.10 12.51 -1.96
CA GLN A 160 15.13 13.16 -2.80
C GLN A 160 15.72 12.22 -3.88
N VAL A 161 15.37 10.93 -3.83
CA VAL A 161 15.85 9.95 -4.79
C VAL A 161 14.78 9.78 -5.85
N LYS A 162 15.05 10.24 -7.08
CA LYS A 162 14.29 9.82 -8.26
C LYS A 162 14.28 8.29 -8.26
N ALA A 163 13.12 7.69 -7.99
CA ALA A 163 13.00 6.24 -8.01
C ALA A 163 13.48 5.75 -9.38
N PRO A 164 14.41 4.77 -9.45
CA PRO A 164 14.75 4.18 -10.73
C PRO A 164 13.47 3.56 -11.31
N SER A 165 13.07 4.04 -12.49
CA SER A 165 11.93 3.56 -13.29
C SER A 165 12.07 2.10 -13.77
N ALA A 166 12.90 1.29 -13.10
CA ALA A 166 13.32 -0.02 -13.55
C ALA A 166 12.41 -1.12 -12.97
N GLY A 167 11.25 -1.33 -13.58
CA GLY A 167 10.46 -2.54 -13.37
C GLY A 167 8.97 -2.38 -13.73
N PRO A 168 8.26 -3.49 -14.01
CA PRO A 168 6.85 -3.45 -14.38
C PRO A 168 5.88 -3.12 -13.23
N LEU A 169 6.40 -2.97 -12.01
CA LEU A 169 5.69 -2.51 -10.82
C LEU A 169 6.45 -1.30 -10.26
N SER A 170 6.10 -0.10 -10.72
CA SER A 170 6.66 1.14 -10.20
C SER A 170 5.66 1.76 -9.24
N VAL A 171 5.98 1.76 -7.95
CA VAL A 171 5.22 2.52 -6.95
C VAL A 171 5.55 3.99 -7.15
N LYS A 172 4.55 4.82 -7.44
CA LYS A 172 4.71 6.27 -7.47
C LYS A 172 5.07 6.72 -6.06
N THR A 173 6.35 6.91 -5.82
CA THR A 173 6.90 7.29 -4.50
C THR A 173 7.00 8.80 -4.34
N ASP A 174 6.38 9.56 -5.24
CA ASP A 174 6.50 11.01 -5.27
C ASP A 174 5.95 11.66 -3.99
N GLU A 175 4.98 11.00 -3.31
CA GLU A 175 4.40 11.49 -2.05
C GLU A 175 4.05 10.34 -1.09
N THR A 176 5.06 9.82 -0.37
CA THR A 176 4.81 8.93 0.77
C THR A 176 4.45 9.74 2.01
N ALA A 177 3.39 9.35 2.70
CA ALA A 177 2.88 9.99 3.89
C ALA A 177 2.80 9.02 5.06
N LEU A 178 2.90 9.57 6.27
CA LEU A 178 2.77 8.85 7.53
C LEU A 178 1.88 9.65 8.48
N ALA A 179 0.96 8.99 9.19
CA ALA A 179 0.08 9.61 10.16
C ALA A 179 -0.25 8.67 11.32
N MET A 180 -0.45 9.22 12.51
CA MET A 180 -0.99 8.49 13.67
C MET A 180 -2.49 8.72 13.75
N ILE A 181 -3.28 7.64 13.83
CA ILE A 181 -4.74 7.70 13.99
C ILE A 181 -5.15 6.99 15.28
N GLY A 182 -6.04 7.61 16.07
CA GLY A 182 -6.58 7.01 17.29
C GLY A 182 -5.54 6.63 18.36
N GLY A 183 -4.37 7.28 18.37
CA GLY A 183 -3.31 7.12 19.39
C GLY A 183 -2.45 5.85 19.27
N GLN A 184 -2.97 4.77 18.69
CA GLN A 184 -2.33 3.45 18.68
C GLN A 184 -2.24 2.79 17.29
N LYS A 185 -2.60 3.52 16.23
CA LYS A 185 -2.52 3.04 14.85
C LYS A 185 -1.65 3.99 14.04
N LEU A 186 -0.65 3.44 13.37
CA LEU A 186 0.20 4.15 12.43
C LEU A 186 -0.26 3.80 11.02
N VAL A 187 -0.50 4.82 10.20
CA VAL A 187 -0.82 4.66 8.77
C VAL A 187 0.35 5.18 7.96
N PHE A 188 0.76 4.41 6.96
CA PHE A 188 1.83 4.73 6.03
C PHE A 188 1.41 4.38 4.61
N GLY A 189 1.68 5.24 3.63
CA GLY A 189 1.32 4.95 2.24
C GLY A 189 1.36 6.19 1.37
N ASP A 190 0.61 6.19 0.28
CA ASP A 190 0.44 7.39 -0.55
C ASP A 190 -0.39 8.45 0.19
N LEU A 191 -0.10 9.73 -0.04
CA LEU A 191 -0.81 10.83 0.63
C LEU A 191 -2.34 10.74 0.49
N SER A 192 -2.84 10.42 -0.71
CA SER A 192 -4.28 10.24 -0.94
C SER A 192 -4.85 9.04 -0.17
N ALA A 193 -4.13 7.93 -0.12
CA ALA A 193 -4.54 6.74 0.63
C ALA A 193 -4.54 6.99 2.13
N VAL A 194 -3.53 7.67 2.67
CA VAL A 194 -3.46 8.06 4.09
C VAL A 194 -4.63 8.98 4.47
N LYS A 195 -4.93 9.98 3.64
CA LYS A 195 -6.10 10.85 3.85
C LYS A 195 -7.41 10.08 3.84
N ASN A 196 -7.59 9.16 2.90
CA ASN A 196 -8.77 8.29 2.87
C ASN A 196 -8.89 7.46 4.16
N VAL A 197 -7.80 6.87 4.65
CA VAL A 197 -7.83 6.12 5.93
C VAL A 197 -8.23 7.03 7.10
N ILE A 198 -7.73 8.27 7.13
CA ILE A 198 -8.12 9.28 8.13
C ILE A 198 -9.62 9.59 8.05
N ASP A 199 -10.15 9.83 6.86
CA ASP A 199 -11.57 10.12 6.63
C ASP A 199 -12.45 8.93 7.04
N ILE A 200 -12.04 7.70 6.70
CA ILE A 200 -12.76 6.48 7.09
C ILE A 200 -12.75 6.32 8.60
N ASN A 201 -11.61 6.53 9.25
CA ASN A 201 -11.48 6.45 10.72
C ASN A 201 -12.33 7.52 11.43
N ALA A 202 -12.49 8.70 10.82
CA ALA A 202 -13.36 9.76 11.32
C ALA A 202 -14.85 9.53 11.05
N GLY A 203 -15.21 8.50 10.27
CA GLY A 203 -16.59 8.25 9.83
C GLY A 203 -17.07 9.19 8.71
N ALA A 204 -16.17 9.99 8.14
CA ALA A 204 -16.46 10.88 7.01
C ALA A 204 -16.50 10.15 5.67
N ALA A 205 -15.86 8.98 5.57
CA ALA A 205 -15.88 8.10 4.41
C ALA A 205 -16.17 6.65 4.83
N ARG A 206 -16.57 5.81 3.87
CA ARG A 206 -16.71 4.36 4.06
C ARG A 206 -15.47 3.63 3.55
N GLY A 207 -15.08 2.56 4.24
CA GLY A 207 -14.05 1.64 3.77
C GLY A 207 -14.39 1.07 2.38
N GLY A 208 -13.36 0.78 1.60
CA GLY A 208 -13.51 0.38 0.20
C GLY A 208 -13.26 -1.09 -0.09
N ILE A 209 -12.99 -1.93 0.91
CA ILE A 209 -12.83 -3.36 0.72
C ILE A 209 -14.19 -4.01 0.45
N THR A 210 -14.26 -4.87 -0.57
CA THR A 210 -15.46 -5.65 -0.89
C THR A 210 -15.64 -6.83 0.05
N ASP A 211 -16.89 -7.19 0.33
CA ASP A 211 -17.22 -8.38 1.15
C ASP A 211 -16.64 -9.67 0.55
N ALA A 212 -16.53 -9.74 -0.79
CA ALA A 212 -15.91 -10.87 -1.48
C ALA A 212 -14.43 -11.04 -1.10
N MET A 213 -13.65 -9.95 -1.03
CA MET A 213 -12.23 -10.03 -0.62
C MET A 213 -12.08 -10.40 0.86
N LEU A 214 -12.93 -9.85 1.73
CA LEU A 214 -12.93 -10.25 3.14
C LEU A 214 -13.32 -11.72 3.30
N GLY A 215 -14.31 -12.18 2.53
CA GLY A 215 -14.70 -13.59 2.44
C GLY A 215 -13.51 -14.48 2.06
N SER A 216 -12.82 -14.17 0.96
CA SER A 216 -11.63 -14.92 0.54
C SER A 216 -10.50 -14.90 1.56
N LEU A 217 -10.32 -13.79 2.28
CA LEU A 217 -9.31 -13.72 3.35
C LEU A 217 -9.71 -14.60 4.54
N ASN A 218 -11.00 -14.68 4.86
CA ASN A 218 -11.54 -15.49 5.95
C ASN A 218 -11.59 -17.00 5.64
N GLU A 219 -11.56 -17.38 4.36
CA GLU A 219 -11.33 -18.76 3.93
C GLU A 219 -9.90 -19.25 4.25
N THR A 220 -8.96 -18.33 4.41
CA THR A 220 -7.60 -18.68 4.84
C THR A 220 -7.54 -18.92 6.35
N ASP A 221 -6.77 -19.93 6.74
CA ASP A 221 -6.61 -20.35 8.13
C ASP A 221 -6.21 -19.16 9.04
N PRO A 222 -7.04 -18.78 10.03
CA PRO A 222 -6.78 -17.65 10.92
C PRO A 222 -5.49 -17.80 11.73
N SER A 223 -4.96 -19.01 11.87
CA SER A 223 -3.70 -19.28 12.56
C SER A 223 -2.46 -18.91 11.73
N ARG A 224 -2.62 -18.52 10.45
CA ARG A 224 -1.50 -18.14 9.57
C ARG A 224 -0.97 -16.74 9.91
N LEU A 225 0.36 -16.64 9.96
CA LEU A 225 1.08 -15.38 10.20
C LEU A 225 0.85 -14.34 9.10
N LEU A 226 0.73 -14.77 7.86
CA LEU A 226 0.46 -13.94 6.68
C LEU A 226 -0.77 -14.48 5.97
N ARG A 227 -1.73 -13.60 5.69
CA ARG A 227 -2.92 -13.89 4.88
C ARG A 227 -3.08 -12.79 3.84
N PHE A 228 -3.54 -13.12 2.65
CA PHE A 228 -3.81 -12.12 1.62
C PHE A 228 -4.97 -12.55 0.71
N ALA A 229 -5.63 -11.57 0.12
CA ALA A 229 -6.63 -11.75 -0.92
C ALA A 229 -6.32 -10.78 -2.07
N LEU A 230 -6.56 -11.24 -3.30
CA LEU A 230 -6.25 -10.48 -4.51
C LEU A 230 -7.44 -10.57 -5.46
N ASN A 231 -7.98 -9.41 -5.80
CA ASN A 231 -8.82 -9.20 -6.95
C ASN A 231 -7.93 -8.78 -8.14
N ILE A 232 -7.91 -9.56 -9.22
CA ILE A 232 -7.15 -9.21 -10.42
C ILE A 232 -8.05 -8.41 -11.35
N PRO A 233 -7.79 -7.09 -11.55
CA PRO A 233 -8.53 -6.28 -12.51
C PRO A 233 -8.48 -6.91 -13.90
N GLU A 234 -9.55 -6.79 -14.67
CA GLU A 234 -9.65 -7.42 -16.00
C GLU A 234 -8.47 -7.01 -16.92
N GLY A 235 -8.02 -5.76 -16.83
CA GLY A 235 -6.88 -5.25 -17.60
C GLY A 235 -5.52 -5.87 -17.26
N LEU A 236 -5.42 -6.65 -16.17
CA LEU A 236 -4.20 -7.35 -15.77
C LEU A 236 -4.27 -8.86 -15.98
N ARG A 237 -5.39 -9.39 -16.49
CA ARG A 237 -5.52 -10.83 -16.76
C ARG A 237 -4.69 -11.20 -18.00
N PRO A 238 -3.70 -12.08 -17.88
CA PRO A 238 -2.93 -12.54 -19.04
C PRO A 238 -3.88 -13.28 -19.99
N GLY A 239 -4.05 -12.76 -21.20
CA GLY A 239 -4.97 -13.32 -22.20
C GLY A 239 -6.34 -12.65 -22.27
N GLY A 240 -6.54 -11.49 -21.64
CA GLY A 240 -7.66 -10.59 -21.96
C GLY A 240 -7.51 -10.07 -23.38
N GLU A 241 -7.89 -10.88 -24.37
CA GLU A 241 -8.18 -10.42 -25.71
C GLU A 241 -9.08 -9.20 -25.58
N GLN A 242 -8.63 -8.03 -26.05
CA GLN A 242 -9.57 -6.97 -26.37
C GLN A 242 -10.62 -7.63 -27.26
N PRO A 243 -11.90 -7.72 -26.83
CA PRO A 243 -12.93 -8.36 -27.63
C PRO A 243 -12.84 -7.71 -28.98
N GLY A 244 -12.48 -8.55 -29.97
CA GLY A 244 -11.96 -8.09 -31.24
C GLY A 244 -12.81 -6.93 -31.71
N ARG A 245 -12.18 -5.77 -31.93
CA ARG A 245 -12.82 -4.78 -32.78
C ARG A 245 -13.27 -5.58 -33.98
N PRO A 246 -14.59 -5.70 -34.25
CA PRO A 246 -15.01 -6.37 -35.46
C PRO A 246 -14.20 -5.68 -36.53
N LEU A 247 -13.41 -6.46 -37.27
CA LEU A 247 -12.81 -6.00 -38.50
C LEU A 247 -14.03 -5.62 -39.34
N GLN A 248 -14.45 -4.36 -39.19
CA GLN A 248 -15.52 -3.77 -39.94
C GLN A 248 -14.97 -3.83 -41.34
N GLY A 249 -15.40 -4.87 -42.05
CA GLY A 249 -14.95 -5.22 -43.37
C GLY A 249 -15.07 -3.96 -44.19
N ARG A 250 -13.92 -3.38 -44.51
CA ARG A 250 -13.81 -2.42 -45.59
C ARG A 250 -13.83 -3.23 -46.88
N LEU A 251 -14.98 -3.84 -47.14
CA LEU A 251 -15.40 -4.36 -48.42
C LEU A 251 -16.35 -3.32 -48.99
N ASP A 252 -15.83 -2.15 -49.35
CA ASP A 252 -16.58 -1.20 -50.15
C ASP A 252 -15.67 -0.66 -51.27
N HIS A 253 -16.07 -1.06 -52.46
CA HIS A 253 -15.88 -0.40 -53.76
C HIS A 253 -14.48 -0.30 -54.38
N GLN A 254 -14.17 -1.38 -55.10
CA GLN A 254 -13.74 -1.29 -56.48
C GLN A 254 -14.84 -0.60 -57.35
N ASP A 255 -14.40 0.18 -58.34
CA ASP A 255 -15.12 0.82 -59.46
C ASP A 255 -15.65 2.26 -59.28
N ASP A 256 -14.88 3.25 -59.76
CA ASP A 256 -15.26 4.08 -60.93
C ASP A 256 -14.24 5.22 -61.22
N PRO A 257 -13.50 5.18 -62.35
CA PRO A 257 -12.59 6.25 -62.77
C PRO A 257 -13.24 7.21 -63.79
N TRP A 258 -14.44 7.73 -63.53
CA TRP A 258 -15.02 8.80 -64.36
C TRP A 258 -15.94 9.73 -63.55
N ASN A 259 -15.37 10.69 -62.82
CA ASN A 259 -16.10 11.95 -62.64
C ASN A 259 -15.20 13.16 -62.42
N VAL A 260 -14.96 13.87 -63.51
CA VAL A 260 -14.26 15.15 -63.59
C VAL A 260 -15.29 16.28 -63.61
N ARG A 261 -15.09 17.25 -62.71
CA ARG A 261 -15.60 18.65 -62.72
C ARG A 261 -17.12 18.87 -62.58
N ARG A 262 -17.50 19.59 -61.51
CA ARG A 262 -17.77 21.07 -61.55
C ARG A 262 -18.35 21.59 -60.22
N GLY A 263 -17.95 22.82 -59.85
CA GLY A 263 -18.74 23.76 -59.05
C GLY A 263 -18.43 23.81 -57.55
N ARG A 264 -17.49 24.62 -57.07
CA ARG A 264 -17.70 26.01 -56.57
C ARG A 264 -19.01 26.25 -55.82
N ARG A 265 -18.90 26.51 -54.50
CA ARG A 265 -19.42 27.67 -53.72
C ARG A 265 -18.93 27.49 -52.26
N SER A 266 -17.98 28.27 -51.75
CA SER A 266 -18.13 29.59 -51.13
C SER A 266 -18.87 29.61 -49.78
N GLN A 267 -18.10 29.48 -48.67
CA GLN A 267 -18.16 30.22 -47.37
C GLN A 267 -19.48 30.24 -46.53
N PRO A 268 -19.52 30.70 -45.23
CA PRO A 268 -18.47 31.30 -44.38
C PRO A 268 -18.31 30.75 -42.94
N LEU A 269 -17.27 31.29 -42.31
CA LEU A 269 -16.88 31.38 -40.89
C LEU A 269 -18.03 31.49 -39.87
N ALA A 270 -17.93 30.70 -38.79
CA ALA A 270 -18.55 31.03 -37.50
C ALA A 270 -17.45 31.27 -36.45
N ARG A 271 -17.35 32.53 -36.01
CA ARG A 271 -16.59 32.98 -34.84
C ARG A 271 -17.20 32.38 -33.59
N TYR A 272 -16.39 31.78 -32.72
CA TYR A 272 -16.76 31.63 -31.31
C TYR A 272 -16.13 32.74 -30.48
N HIS A 273 -17.00 33.42 -29.74
CA HIS A 273 -16.73 34.54 -28.85
C HIS A 273 -15.91 34.10 -27.62
N TYR A 274 -14.86 34.87 -27.32
CA TYR A 274 -14.26 34.94 -25.98
C TYR A 274 -15.15 35.78 -25.07
N SER A 275 -15.45 35.28 -23.87
CA SER A 275 -16.04 36.04 -22.76
C SER A 275 -15.06 36.05 -21.60
N ASN A 276 -14.37 37.18 -21.41
CA ASN A 276 -13.58 37.48 -20.22
C ASN A 276 -14.54 37.95 -19.10
N GLY A 277 -14.63 37.17 -18.03
CA GLY A 277 -15.29 37.57 -16.78
C GLY A 277 -14.29 38.18 -15.82
N PHE A 278 -14.28 39.52 -15.77
CA PHE A 278 -13.65 40.33 -14.74
C PHE A 278 -14.49 40.24 -13.45
N GLY A 279 -13.85 40.03 -12.30
CA GLY A 279 -14.50 40.03 -11.00
C GLY A 279 -13.56 40.56 -9.92
N LEU A 280 -13.47 41.88 -9.82
CA LEU A 280 -12.95 42.59 -8.64
C LEU A 280 -14.06 42.63 -7.58
N ARG A 281 -13.73 42.25 -6.34
CA ARG A 281 -14.48 42.68 -5.16
C ARG A 281 -13.52 42.88 -4.01
N SER A 282 -13.31 44.16 -3.69
CA SER A 282 -12.86 44.67 -2.41
C SER A 282 -13.99 44.54 -1.38
N ASP A 283 -13.66 44.02 -0.20
CA ASP A 283 -13.63 44.75 1.09
C ASP A 283 -12.82 43.94 2.10
#